data_AF-A0A7V7AJ79-F1
#
_entry.id   AF-A0A7V7AJ79-F1
#
_cell.length_a   1.000
_cell.length_b   1.000
_cell.length_c   1.000
_cell.angle_alpha   90.00
_cell.angle_beta   90.00
_cell.angle_gamma   90.00
#
_symmetry.space_group_name_H-M   'P 1'
#
loop_
_entity.id
_entity.type
_entity.pdbx_description
1 polymer ?
#
loop_
_entity_poly.entity_id
_entity_poly.type
_entity_poly.pdbx_seq_one_letter_code
_entity_poly.pdbx_strand_id
1 'polypeptide(L)'
;NALKMMDEIYKVGGRGHSCGIYSHNDEHINALALRAPVTRIMVRQPQSKANAGSANNGMPMTSSMGCGTWGGNQVSENIALKHYMNSTWVAKPILTDAPSEEVLFGEFYDPTNKREV
;
A
#
# COMPACT_ATOMS: atom_id res chain seq x y z
N ASN A 1 -6.24 -21.86 15.13
CA ASN A 1 -5.09 -21.01 14.71
C ASN A 1 -5.63 -19.60 14.43
N ALA A 2 -5.06 -18.57 15.04
CA ALA A 2 -5.50 -17.17 14.93
C ALA A 2 -5.48 -16.64 13.49
N LEU A 3 -4.48 -17.02 12.67
CA LEU A 3 -4.39 -16.57 11.27
C LEU A 3 -5.55 -17.08 10.43
N LYS A 4 -6.00 -18.32 10.66
CA LYS A 4 -7.18 -18.87 9.97
C LYS A 4 -8.45 -18.10 10.33
N MET A 5 -8.61 -17.73 11.61
CA MET A 5 -9.75 -16.93 12.05
C MET A 5 -9.74 -15.53 11.43
N MET A 6 -8.56 -14.92 11.34
CA MET A 6 -8.35 -13.65 10.65
C MET A 6 -8.76 -13.72 9.17
N ASP A 7 -8.42 -14.80 8.46
CA ASP A 7 -8.85 -14.98 7.07
C ASP A 7 -10.39 -15.01 6.95
N GLU A 8 -11.07 -15.74 7.83
CA GLU A 8 -12.54 -15.83 7.80
C GLU A 8 -13.20 -14.48 8.11
N ILE A 9 -12.65 -13.70 9.06
CA ILE A 9 -13.14 -12.34 9.35
C ILE A 9 -13.08 -11.47 8.09
N TYR A 10 -11.96 -11.51 7.36
CA TYR A 10 -11.78 -10.70 6.15
C TYR A 10 -12.51 -11.21 4.92
N LYS A 11 -13.14 -12.40 4.95
CA LYS A 11 -14.14 -12.78 3.95
C LYS A 11 -15.46 -12.04 4.12
N VAL A 12 -15.76 -11.57 5.34
CA VAL A 12 -16.98 -10.83 5.66
C VAL A 12 -16.77 -9.33 5.49
N GLY A 13 -15.66 -8.77 6.00
CA GLY A 13 -15.40 -7.33 5.89
C GLY A 13 -14.12 -6.86 6.57
N GLY A 14 -13.76 -5.59 6.33
CA GLY A 14 -12.59 -4.94 6.95
C GLY A 14 -11.29 -5.05 6.15
N ARG A 15 -11.31 -5.68 4.96
CA ARG A 15 -10.17 -5.72 4.04
C ARG A 15 -9.72 -4.30 3.72
N GLY A 16 -8.42 -4.08 3.79
CA GLY A 16 -7.81 -2.79 3.54
C GLY A 16 -7.72 -1.86 4.75
N HIS A 17 -8.53 -2.04 5.79
CA HIS A 17 -8.53 -1.11 6.92
C HIS A 17 -7.35 -1.33 7.87
N SER A 18 -7.51 -2.15 8.90
CA SER A 18 -6.46 -2.34 9.92
C SER A 18 -6.63 -3.62 10.72
N CYS A 19 -5.56 -4.08 11.33
CA CYS A 19 -5.61 -5.09 12.37
C CYS A 19 -4.57 -4.83 13.47
N GLY A 20 -4.62 -5.64 14.52
CA GLY A 20 -3.77 -5.51 15.68
C GLY A 20 -3.16 -6.81 16.11
N ILE A 21 -1.94 -6.73 16.64
CA ILE A 21 -1.31 -7.84 17.33
C ILE A 21 -0.62 -7.37 18.60
N TYR A 22 -0.85 -8.09 19.69
CA TYR A 22 -0.05 -7.96 20.90
C TYR A 22 0.88 -9.17 20.97
N SER A 23 2.13 -8.99 20.57
CA SER A 23 3.18 -10.01 20.58
C SER A 23 4.53 -9.33 20.79
N HIS A 24 5.45 -9.99 21.46
CA HIS A 24 6.88 -9.62 21.52
C HIS A 24 7.75 -10.52 20.64
N ASN A 25 7.15 -11.51 19.98
CA ASN A 25 7.80 -12.41 19.05
C ASN A 25 7.62 -11.87 17.61
N ASP A 26 8.73 -11.66 16.91
CA ASP A 26 8.76 -11.06 15.57
C ASP A 26 8.30 -12.03 14.49
N GLU A 27 8.51 -13.34 14.66
CA GLU A 27 7.98 -14.35 13.73
C GLU A 27 6.45 -14.30 13.67
N HIS A 28 5.77 -14.14 14.80
CA HIS A 28 4.33 -13.98 14.88
C HIS A 28 3.85 -12.67 14.23
N ILE A 29 4.57 -11.57 14.47
CA ILE A 29 4.27 -10.26 13.89
C ILE A 29 4.40 -10.32 12.36
N ASN A 30 5.50 -10.89 11.87
CA ASN A 30 5.77 -11.05 10.44
C ASN A 30 4.77 -12.01 9.78
N ALA A 31 4.40 -13.10 10.44
CA ALA A 31 3.40 -14.04 9.92
C ALA A 31 2.02 -13.37 9.73
N LEU A 32 1.63 -12.46 10.63
CA LEU A 32 0.42 -11.66 10.45
C LEU A 32 0.60 -10.62 9.33
N ALA A 33 1.73 -9.91 9.32
CA ALA A 33 1.99 -8.83 8.38
C ALA A 33 2.03 -9.29 6.92
N LEU A 34 2.58 -10.48 6.66
CA LEU A 34 2.65 -11.06 5.31
C LEU A 34 1.31 -11.63 4.83
N ARG A 35 0.33 -11.84 5.73
CA ARG A 35 -0.93 -12.53 5.42
C ARG A 35 -2.14 -11.59 5.43
N ALA A 36 -2.21 -10.65 6.37
CA ALA A 36 -3.39 -9.82 6.59
C ALA A 36 -3.58 -8.81 5.45
N PRO A 37 -4.74 -8.79 4.76
CA PRO A 37 -5.00 -7.88 3.66
C PRO A 37 -5.44 -6.51 4.19
N VAL A 38 -4.59 -5.82 4.95
CA VAL A 38 -4.86 -4.53 5.58
C VAL A 38 -3.72 -3.54 5.36
N THR A 39 -4.02 -2.25 5.45
CA THR A 39 -3.02 -1.20 5.19
C THR A 39 -2.25 -0.77 6.43
N ARG A 40 -2.70 -1.18 7.64
CA ARG A 40 -2.07 -0.84 8.92
C ARG A 40 -2.17 -1.99 9.91
N ILE A 41 -1.06 -2.27 10.59
CA ILE A 41 -0.98 -3.29 11.65
C ILE A 41 -0.38 -2.67 12.89
N MET A 42 -1.18 -2.57 13.95
CA MET A 42 -0.74 -1.99 15.21
C MET A 42 -0.15 -3.08 16.09
N VAL A 43 1.17 -3.04 16.27
CA VAL A 43 1.92 -3.95 17.13
C VAL A 43 2.02 -3.36 18.54
N ARG A 44 1.37 -4.01 19.51
CA ARG A 44 1.35 -3.60 20.94
C ARG A 44 0.91 -2.14 21.14
N GLN A 45 -0.05 -1.68 20.34
CA GLN A 45 -0.60 -0.33 20.41
C GLN A 45 -2.13 -0.34 20.46
N PRO A 46 -2.76 0.68 21.08
CA PRO A 46 -4.22 0.81 21.11
C PRO A 46 -4.78 1.05 19.71
N GLN A 47 -5.57 0.12 19.19
CA GLN A 47 -5.99 0.09 17.78
C GLN A 47 -6.67 1.38 17.31
N SER A 48 -7.77 1.78 17.96
CA SER A 48 -8.60 2.89 17.48
C SER A 48 -7.82 4.20 17.35
N LYS A 49 -7.14 4.65 18.41
CA LYS A 49 -6.37 5.90 18.40
C LYS A 49 -5.07 5.80 17.60
N ALA A 50 -4.37 4.67 17.67
CA ALA A 50 -3.08 4.53 17.00
C ALA A 50 -3.21 4.43 15.47
N ASN A 51 -4.29 3.82 14.96
CA ASN A 51 -4.57 3.74 13.52
C ASN A 51 -4.73 5.12 12.88
N ALA A 52 -5.35 6.06 13.60
CA ALA A 52 -5.50 7.45 13.19
C ALA A 52 -4.18 8.22 13.15
N GLY A 53 -3.06 7.62 13.59
CA GLY A 53 -1.75 8.27 13.73
C GLY A 53 -1.51 8.75 15.16
N SER A 54 -0.29 8.52 15.66
CA SER A 54 0.11 8.95 17.00
C SER A 54 1.60 9.27 17.07
N ALA A 55 2.00 10.06 18.07
CA ALA A 55 3.41 10.34 18.32
C ALA A 55 4.25 9.07 18.54
N ASN A 56 3.63 7.98 18.99
CA ASN A 56 4.31 6.73 19.31
C ASN A 56 4.46 5.79 18.09
N ASN A 57 3.90 6.14 16.93
CA ASN A 57 4.04 5.33 15.71
C ASN A 57 4.40 6.13 14.45
N GLY A 58 4.41 7.46 14.53
CA GLY A 58 4.89 8.32 13.44
C GLY A 58 3.99 8.34 12.19
N MET A 59 2.84 7.66 12.21
CA MET A 59 1.88 7.76 11.11
C MET A 59 1.22 9.15 11.11
N PRO A 60 0.92 9.73 9.92
CA PRO A 60 0.21 11.00 9.84
C PRO A 60 -1.12 10.96 10.59
N MET A 61 -1.39 11.98 11.40
CA MET A 61 -2.65 12.09 12.14
C MET A 61 -3.81 12.40 11.19
N THR A 62 -4.90 11.64 11.25
CA THR A 62 -6.09 11.82 10.40
C THR A 62 -7.32 11.07 10.93
N SER A 63 -8.52 11.53 10.55
CA SER A 63 -9.78 10.78 10.71
C SER A 63 -10.21 10.09 9.41
N SER A 64 -9.44 10.24 8.33
CA SER A 64 -9.71 9.63 7.02
C SER A 64 -8.57 8.68 6.65
N MET A 65 -8.86 7.37 6.70
CA MET A 65 -7.89 6.30 6.55
C MET A 65 -8.15 5.53 5.25
N GLY A 66 -7.21 5.56 4.30
CA GLY A 66 -7.36 4.85 3.04
C GLY A 66 -7.27 3.33 3.22
N CYS A 67 -8.17 2.58 2.59
CA CYS A 67 -8.17 1.12 2.65
C CYS A 67 -7.37 0.45 1.51
N GLY A 68 -6.70 1.23 0.66
CA GLY A 68 -6.05 0.73 -0.55
C GLY A 68 -7.01 0.00 -1.48
N THR A 69 -6.46 -0.69 -2.48
CA THR A 69 -7.24 -1.40 -3.49
C THR A 69 -8.10 -2.53 -2.90
N TRP A 70 -7.68 -3.11 -1.77
CA TRP A 70 -8.47 -4.12 -1.05
C TRP A 70 -9.80 -3.60 -0.51
N GLY A 71 -9.90 -2.31 -0.19
CA GLY A 71 -11.14 -1.65 0.22
C GLY A 71 -11.70 -0.70 -0.84
N GLY A 72 -11.26 -0.79 -2.10
CA GLY A 72 -11.75 0.06 -3.19
C GLY A 72 -11.30 1.53 -3.10
N ASN A 73 -10.19 1.82 -2.42
CA ASN A 73 -9.63 3.17 -2.33
C ASN A 73 -8.37 3.31 -3.19
N GLN A 74 -8.15 4.53 -3.70
CA GLN A 74 -6.95 4.85 -4.49
C GLN A 74 -5.65 4.82 -3.68
N VAL A 75 -5.73 5.07 -2.36
CA VAL A 75 -4.56 5.13 -1.47
C VAL A 75 -4.75 4.23 -0.24
N SER A 76 -3.65 3.71 0.28
CA SER A 76 -3.56 2.93 1.53
C SER A 76 -3.14 3.75 2.75
N GLU A 77 -2.83 5.03 2.54
CA GLU A 77 -2.20 5.88 3.55
C GLU A 77 -3.22 6.48 4.53
N ASN A 78 -2.71 7.04 5.62
CA ASN A 78 -3.43 8.05 6.39
C ASN A 78 -3.49 9.32 5.54
N ILE A 79 -4.70 9.82 5.28
CA ILE A 79 -4.87 11.02 4.46
C ILE A 79 -4.27 12.23 5.19
N ALA A 80 -3.12 12.68 4.69
CA ALA A 80 -2.42 13.88 5.09
C ALA A 80 -2.51 15.00 4.02
N LEU A 81 -1.95 16.17 4.34
CA LEU A 81 -1.95 17.37 3.49
C LEU A 81 -1.59 17.11 2.02
N LYS A 82 -0.62 16.22 1.76
CA LYS A 82 -0.17 15.87 0.40
C LYS A 82 -1.30 15.41 -0.52
N HIS A 83 -2.34 14.78 0.01
CA HIS A 83 -3.46 14.28 -0.79
C HIS A 83 -4.48 15.36 -1.19
N TYR A 84 -4.38 16.55 -0.57
CA TYR A 84 -5.21 17.71 -0.91
C TYR A 84 -4.50 18.69 -1.84
N MET A 85 -3.27 18.39 -2.26
CA MET A 85 -2.46 19.25 -3.10
C MET A 85 -2.28 18.64 -4.48
N ASN A 86 -2.48 19.46 -5.51
CA ASN A 86 -2.07 19.11 -6.86
C ASN A 86 -0.59 19.43 -7.05
N SER A 87 0.10 18.58 -7.79
CA SER A 87 1.48 18.84 -8.24
C SER A 87 1.48 19.11 -9.73
N THR A 88 2.03 20.26 -10.15
CA THR A 88 2.28 20.57 -11.56
C THR A 88 3.73 20.24 -11.89
N TRP A 89 3.94 19.32 -12.81
CA TRP A 89 5.27 18.96 -13.30
C TRP A 89 5.62 19.81 -14.53
N VAL A 90 6.72 20.57 -14.46
CA VAL A 90 7.27 21.30 -15.60
C VAL A 90 8.49 20.55 -16.11
N ALA A 91 8.27 19.64 -17.06
CA ALA A 91 9.34 18.85 -17.67
C ALA A 91 9.98 19.62 -18.84
N LYS A 92 11.31 19.66 -18.87
CA LYS A 92 12.11 20.19 -19.99
C LYS A 92 12.84 19.03 -20.68
N PRO A 93 13.08 19.11 -22.00
CA PRO A 93 13.89 18.10 -22.69
C PRO A 93 15.25 17.92 -22.01
N ILE A 94 15.63 16.66 -21.80
CA ILE A 94 16.96 16.22 -21.39
C ILE A 94 17.54 15.33 -22.49
N LEU A 95 18.82 14.98 -22.41
CA LEU A 95 19.37 13.94 -23.27
C LEU A 95 18.60 12.63 -23.04
N THR A 96 18.20 11.99 -24.13
CA THR A 96 17.50 10.71 -24.07
C THR A 96 18.43 9.65 -23.52
N ASP A 97 18.14 9.21 -22.30
CA ASP A 97 18.75 8.06 -21.65
C ASP A 97 17.69 6.97 -21.51
N ALA A 98 17.44 6.27 -22.62
CA ALA A 98 16.46 5.20 -22.71
C ALA A 98 17.14 3.91 -23.19
N PRO A 99 16.84 2.75 -22.58
CA PRO A 99 17.28 1.47 -23.12
C PRO A 99 16.62 1.21 -24.49
N SER A 100 17.22 0.33 -25.30
CA SER A 100 16.62 -0.06 -26.57
C SER A 100 15.29 -0.78 -26.36
N GLU A 101 14.43 -0.82 -27.39
CA GLU A 101 13.11 -1.47 -27.28
C GLU A 101 13.24 -2.97 -27.00
N GLU A 102 14.27 -3.63 -27.53
CA GLU A 102 14.60 -5.03 -27.22
C GLU A 102 14.84 -5.23 -25.73
N VAL A 103 15.56 -4.30 -25.09
CA VAL A 103 15.84 -4.36 -23.66
C VAL A 103 14.58 -4.04 -22.85
N LEU A 104 13.77 -3.08 -23.33
CA LEU A 104 12.56 -2.64 -22.64
C LEU A 104 11.45 -3.70 -22.66
N PHE A 105 11.29 -4.40 -23.78
CA PHE A 105 10.18 -5.33 -24.00
C PHE A 105 10.60 -6.82 -23.99
N GLY A 106 11.89 -7.14 -24.07
CA GLY A 106 12.40 -8.49 -23.97
C GLY A 106 11.73 -9.44 -24.97
N GLU A 107 11.17 -10.55 -24.47
CA GLU A 107 10.47 -11.55 -25.30
C GLU A 107 9.19 -11.03 -25.98
N PHE A 108 8.66 -9.89 -25.52
CA PHE A 108 7.51 -9.23 -26.12
C PHE A 108 7.89 -8.25 -27.22
N TYR A 109 9.19 -8.07 -27.49
CA TYR A 109 9.64 -7.20 -28.57
C TYR A 109 9.45 -7.88 -29.93
N ASP A 110 8.56 -7.31 -30.75
CA ASP A 110 8.39 -7.70 -32.14
C ASP A 110 8.75 -6.52 -33.06
N PRO A 111 9.96 -6.51 -33.67
CA PRO A 111 10.38 -5.44 -34.57
C PRO A 111 9.57 -5.38 -35.88
N THR A 112 8.75 -6.40 -36.16
CA THR A 112 7.85 -6.44 -37.32
C THR A 112 6.51 -5.77 -37.05
N ASN A 113 6.14 -5.63 -35.76
CA ASN A 113 4.91 -4.98 -35.33
C ASN A 113 5.06 -3.45 -35.37
N LYS A 114 5.07 -2.91 -36.59
CA LYS A 114 5.09 -1.46 -36.81
C LYS A 114 3.71 -0.91 -36.51
N ARG A 115 3.64 -0.02 -35.53
CA ARG A 115 2.43 0.77 -35.23
C ARG A 115 2.05 1.54 -36.48
N GLU A 116 0.90 1.23 -37.08
CA GLU A 116 0.33 2.08 -38.14
C GLU A 116 0.06 3.46 -37.54
N VAL A 117 0.59 4.50 -38.17
CA VAL A 117 0.48 5.90 -37.75
C VAL A 117 -0.63 6.56 -38.54
#